data_AF-F0SR98-F1
#
_entry.id   AF-F0SR98-F1
#
_cell.length_a   1.000
_cell.length_b   1.000
_cell.length_c   1.000
_cell.angle_alpha   90.00
_cell.angle_beta   90.00
_cell.angle_gamma   90.00
#
_symmetry.space_group_name_H-M   'P 1'
#
loop_
_entity.id
_entity.type
_entity.pdbx_description
1 polymer ?
#
loop_
_entity_poly.entity_id
_entity_poly.type
_entity_poly.pdbx_seq_one_letter_code
_entity_poly.pdbx_strand_id
1 'polypeptide(L)'
;MQKLSLVLLSLAALLAGCEDKPKIRTYNTEKPADVHAGNHVDGETAADAPAMPPMMQNRPAAGTSAPAGEPVRMFAAIVPQGEQTWFYKVTGPVELVGKKATELGDFVKSVKYADGQPEWTLPEGWSREAGNTFRFATLKVPVEGADEPLEMSVSALPGGAPETEQAVANINRWRGQVGLGDIDAKAIEAASDDLSQETSRVKSGESTIYFVNLVGKQQAGGMMPPFAR
;
A
#
# COMPACT_ATOMS: atom_id res chain seq x y z
N MET A 1 28.66 25.74 -74.62
CA MET A 1 27.39 26.14 -75.26
C MET A 1 26.25 25.37 -74.59
N GLN A 2 25.23 26.10 -74.14
CA GLN A 2 23.85 25.72 -73.74
C GLN A 2 23.23 24.56 -74.57
N LYS A 3 22.27 23.71 -74.13
CA LYS A 3 21.03 23.84 -73.31
C LYS A 3 20.69 22.46 -72.67
N LEU A 4 20.29 22.34 -71.41
CA LEU A 4 18.93 22.39 -70.83
C LEU A 4 17.88 21.39 -71.41
N SER A 5 17.53 20.35 -70.66
CA SER A 5 16.13 19.93 -70.47
C SER A 5 15.93 19.09 -69.22
N LEU A 6 14.82 19.41 -68.56
CA LEU A 6 14.37 19.10 -67.22
C LEU A 6 13.36 17.94 -67.30
N VAL A 7 13.49 16.89 -66.48
CA VAL A 7 12.36 16.00 -66.16
C VAL A 7 12.37 15.75 -64.66
N LEU A 8 11.36 16.31 -63.99
CA LEU A 8 10.96 16.02 -62.62
C LEU A 8 10.49 14.56 -62.52
N LEU A 9 10.95 13.82 -61.51
CA LEU A 9 10.15 12.75 -60.91
C LEU A 9 10.30 12.80 -59.38
N SER A 10 9.27 13.32 -58.75
CA SER A 10 9.04 13.33 -57.30
C SER A 10 8.48 11.98 -56.84
N LEU A 11 9.06 11.37 -55.81
CA LEU A 11 8.29 10.51 -54.90
C LEU A 11 8.93 10.48 -53.50
N ALA A 12 8.22 11.09 -52.55
CA ALA A 12 8.48 11.03 -51.13
C ALA A 12 7.83 9.78 -50.51
N ALA A 13 8.50 9.16 -49.55
CA ALA A 13 7.88 8.18 -48.65
C ALA A 13 8.46 8.35 -47.23
N LEU A 14 7.85 9.26 -46.46
CA LEU A 14 7.99 9.35 -45.01
C LEU A 14 7.06 8.30 -44.39
N LEU A 15 7.62 7.25 -43.80
CA LEU A 15 6.88 6.30 -42.97
C LEU A 15 6.67 6.90 -41.58
N ALA A 16 5.57 7.62 -41.39
CA ALA A 16 5.05 7.97 -40.07
C ALA A 16 4.15 6.82 -39.59
N GLY A 17 4.59 6.09 -38.56
CA GLY A 17 3.76 5.12 -37.86
C GLY A 17 2.61 5.81 -37.13
N CYS A 18 1.38 5.42 -37.43
CA CYS A 18 0.20 5.81 -36.67
C CYS A 18 -0.02 4.77 -35.57
N GLU A 19 0.21 5.14 -34.32
CA GLU A 19 -0.16 4.36 -33.14
C GLU A 19 -1.63 4.69 -32.78
N ASP A 20 -2.52 3.69 -32.86
CA ASP A 20 -3.93 3.86 -32.50
C ASP A 20 -4.06 4.09 -30.99
N LYS A 21 -4.48 5.30 -30.60
CA LYS A 21 -4.64 5.68 -29.20
C LYS A 21 -5.76 4.87 -28.51
N PRO A 22 -5.58 4.44 -27.25
CA PRO A 22 -6.60 3.71 -26.51
C PRO A 22 -7.87 4.55 -26.34
N LYS A 23 -9.02 4.00 -26.76
CA LYS A 23 -10.32 4.66 -26.63
C LYS A 23 -10.90 4.42 -25.24
N ILE A 24 -11.04 5.48 -24.46
CA ILE A 24 -11.75 5.49 -23.18
C ILE A 24 -13.23 5.15 -23.45
N ARG A 25 -13.76 4.10 -22.81
CA ARG A 25 -15.20 3.79 -22.85
C ARG A 25 -15.85 4.36 -21.60
N THR A 26 -16.84 5.23 -21.80
CA THR A 26 -17.70 5.72 -20.73
C THR A 26 -18.92 4.82 -20.66
N TYR A 27 -19.27 4.34 -19.47
CA TYR A 27 -20.52 3.64 -19.23
C TYR A 27 -21.33 4.39 -18.18
N ASN A 28 -22.65 4.37 -18.33
CA ASN A 28 -23.58 4.95 -17.37
C ASN A 28 -24.18 3.81 -16.54
N THR A 29 -24.15 3.94 -15.22
CA THR A 29 -24.89 3.04 -14.32
C THR A 29 -25.90 3.87 -13.56
N GLU A 30 -27.15 3.40 -13.52
CA GLU A 30 -28.17 4.07 -12.73
C GLU A 30 -27.87 3.89 -11.25
N LYS A 31 -27.85 5.01 -10.53
CA LYS A 31 -27.61 5.06 -9.09
C LYS A 31 -28.78 4.37 -8.37
N PRO A 32 -28.53 3.34 -7.53
CA PRO A 32 -29.59 2.71 -6.74
C PRO A 32 -30.26 3.75 -5.81
N ALA A 33 -31.59 3.69 -5.71
CA ALA A 33 -32.41 4.64 -4.94
C ALA A 33 -32.12 4.60 -3.42
N ASP A 34 -31.47 3.55 -2.96
CA ASP A 34 -31.23 3.21 -1.56
C ASP A 34 -30.13 4.08 -0.92
N VAL A 35 -29.39 4.87 -1.70
CA VAL A 35 -28.23 5.67 -1.24
C VAL A 35 -28.63 7.05 -0.69
N HIS A 36 -29.87 7.24 -0.28
CA HIS A 36 -30.35 8.51 0.28
C HIS A 36 -31.05 8.31 1.63
N ALA A 37 -30.26 8.18 2.69
CA ALA A 37 -30.75 8.48 4.05
C ALA A 37 -29.65 8.92 5.05
N GLY A 38 -28.35 8.67 4.80
CA GLY A 38 -27.32 8.91 5.82
C GLY A 38 -26.34 10.06 5.61
N ASN A 39 -26.12 10.54 4.37
CA ASN A 39 -24.94 11.38 4.05
C ASN A 39 -25.26 12.67 3.25
N HIS A 40 -26.42 13.30 3.46
CA HIS A 40 -26.61 14.66 2.95
C HIS A 40 -26.10 15.68 3.97
N VAL A 41 -25.01 16.37 3.64
CA VAL A 41 -24.70 17.67 4.24
C VAL A 41 -25.38 18.73 3.38
N ASP A 42 -26.35 19.43 3.96
CA ASP A 42 -26.98 20.59 3.34
C ASP A 42 -25.95 21.73 3.22
N GLY A 43 -25.62 22.08 1.97
CA GLY A 43 -25.28 23.45 1.56
C GLY A 43 -24.01 24.10 2.10
N GLU A 44 -22.88 23.87 1.42
CA GLU A 44 -21.94 24.96 1.12
C GLU A 44 -21.95 25.17 -0.40
N THR A 45 -22.52 26.30 -0.84
CA THR A 45 -22.51 26.72 -2.24
C THR A 45 -21.07 26.97 -2.69
N ALA A 46 -20.72 26.43 -3.85
CA ALA A 46 -19.38 26.46 -4.46
C ALA A 46 -18.84 27.84 -4.87
N ALA A 47 -19.29 28.94 -4.25
CA ALA A 47 -18.94 30.30 -4.62
C ALA A 47 -17.74 30.89 -3.86
N ASP A 48 -17.29 30.28 -2.76
CA ASP A 48 -16.27 30.86 -1.85
C ASP A 48 -14.97 30.04 -1.69
N ALA A 49 -14.74 29.02 -2.52
CA ALA A 49 -13.44 28.33 -2.52
C ALA A 49 -12.38 29.20 -3.24
N PRO A 50 -11.24 29.54 -2.60
CA PRO A 50 -10.19 30.32 -3.27
C PRO A 50 -9.58 29.53 -4.42
N ALA A 51 -9.37 30.20 -5.56
CA ALA A 51 -8.81 29.60 -6.77
C ALA A 51 -7.36 29.14 -6.54
N MET A 52 -7.10 27.85 -6.72
CA MET A 52 -5.76 27.26 -6.72
C MET A 52 -5.03 27.59 -8.03
N PRO A 53 -3.72 27.91 -8.02
CA PRO A 53 -2.95 28.19 -9.25
C PRO A 53 -2.72 26.92 -10.08
N PRO A 54 -2.62 27.02 -11.42
CA PRO A 54 -2.62 25.85 -12.29
C PRO A 54 -1.19 25.39 -12.58
N MET A 55 -0.59 24.51 -11.77
CA MET A 55 0.60 23.75 -12.20
C MET A 55 0.65 22.37 -11.53
N MET A 56 0.38 21.34 -12.34
CA MET A 56 0.65 19.89 -12.20
C MET A 56 -0.58 19.04 -12.58
N GLN A 57 -1.09 19.27 -13.79
CA GLN A 57 -1.83 18.23 -14.51
C GLN A 57 -0.79 17.40 -15.27
N ASN A 58 -0.81 16.08 -15.09
CA ASN A 58 0.03 15.06 -15.75
C ASN A 58 1.34 14.67 -15.04
N ARG A 59 1.18 14.04 -13.87
CA ARG A 59 2.10 12.96 -13.49
C ARG A 59 1.24 11.73 -13.16
N PRO A 60 1.40 10.58 -13.82
CA PRO A 60 0.78 9.36 -13.32
C PRO A 60 1.36 9.11 -11.92
N ALA A 61 0.46 8.92 -10.94
CA ALA A 61 0.87 8.48 -9.62
C ALA A 61 1.42 7.06 -9.76
N ALA A 62 2.74 6.94 -9.75
CA ALA A 62 3.41 5.66 -9.57
C ALA A 62 3.29 5.29 -8.09
N GLY A 63 2.64 4.17 -7.82
CA GLY A 63 2.40 3.64 -6.49
C GLY A 63 1.25 2.64 -6.58
N THR A 64 1.46 1.44 -6.05
CA THR A 64 0.48 0.34 -5.99
C THR A 64 -0.69 0.61 -5.04
N SER A 65 -1.03 1.89 -4.81
CA SER A 65 -2.24 2.27 -4.10
C SER A 65 -3.45 1.84 -4.92
N ALA A 66 -4.32 1.04 -4.33
CA ALA A 66 -5.66 0.82 -4.87
C ALA A 66 -6.35 2.18 -5.12
N PRO A 67 -7.20 2.32 -6.15
CA PRO A 67 -7.97 3.54 -6.38
C PRO A 67 -8.73 3.95 -5.11
N ALA A 68 -8.76 5.25 -4.82
CA ALA A 68 -9.42 5.78 -3.64
C ALA A 68 -10.89 5.31 -3.56
N GLY A 69 -11.24 4.61 -2.47
CA GLY A 69 -12.58 4.07 -2.22
C GLY A 69 -12.73 2.56 -2.42
N GLU A 70 -11.78 1.89 -3.06
CA GLU A 70 -11.76 0.42 -3.13
C GLU A 70 -11.23 -0.21 -1.83
N PRO A 71 -11.73 -1.39 -1.42
CA PRO A 71 -11.18 -2.12 -0.30
C PRO A 71 -9.70 -2.46 -0.53
N VAL A 72 -8.90 -2.29 0.52
CA VAL A 72 -7.52 -2.72 0.59
C VAL A 72 -7.37 -3.82 1.63
N ARG A 73 -6.36 -4.67 1.47
CA ARG A 73 -5.89 -5.54 2.54
C ARG A 73 -4.59 -5.00 3.11
N MET A 74 -4.51 -4.93 4.42
CA MET A 74 -3.31 -4.62 5.18
C MET A 74 -2.85 -5.86 5.93
N PHE A 75 -1.68 -6.38 5.57
CA PHE A 75 -0.99 -7.39 6.35
C PHE A 75 0.18 -6.72 7.07
N ALA A 76 0.20 -6.79 8.40
CA ALA A 76 1.27 -6.16 9.17
C ALA A 76 1.66 -6.98 10.38
N ALA A 77 2.89 -6.77 10.84
CA ALA A 77 3.44 -7.38 12.04
C ALA A 77 4.09 -6.34 12.94
N ILE A 78 3.98 -6.57 14.25
CA ILE A 78 4.65 -5.83 15.32
C ILE A 78 5.56 -6.83 16.02
N VAL A 79 6.87 -6.55 15.97
CA VAL A 79 7.93 -7.42 16.51
C VAL A 79 8.73 -6.65 17.57
N PRO A 80 8.37 -6.81 18.85
CA PRO A 80 9.12 -6.24 19.98
C PRO A 80 10.51 -6.85 20.09
N GLN A 81 11.55 -6.01 20.19
CA GLN A 81 12.96 -6.38 20.29
C GLN A 81 13.68 -5.47 21.29
N GLY A 82 13.64 -5.85 22.58
CA GLY A 82 14.25 -5.06 23.66
C GLY A 82 13.68 -3.64 23.71
N GLU A 83 14.54 -2.64 23.48
CA GLU A 83 14.17 -1.22 23.50
C GLU A 83 13.59 -0.70 22.17
N GLN A 84 13.43 -1.56 21.17
CA GLN A 84 12.86 -1.20 19.87
C GLN A 84 11.67 -2.09 19.54
N THR A 85 10.78 -1.60 18.68
CA THR A 85 9.72 -2.41 18.08
C THR A 85 9.74 -2.24 16.58
N TRP A 86 9.83 -3.38 15.90
CA TRP A 86 9.91 -3.46 14.45
C TRP A 86 8.54 -3.67 13.85
N PHE A 87 8.28 -2.94 12.77
CA PHE A 87 7.02 -3.00 12.04
C PHE A 87 7.29 -3.43 10.60
N TYR A 88 6.58 -4.48 10.20
CA TYR A 88 6.55 -4.99 8.83
C TYR A 88 5.15 -4.74 8.31
N LYS A 89 4.98 -4.00 7.23
CA LYS A 89 3.64 -3.66 6.74
C LYS A 89 3.57 -3.71 5.23
N VAL A 90 2.54 -4.40 4.73
CA VAL A 90 2.11 -4.42 3.34
C VAL A 90 0.67 -3.90 3.29
N THR A 91 0.37 -3.03 2.33
CA THR A 91 -1.01 -2.61 2.04
C THR A 91 -1.18 -2.55 0.54
N GLY A 92 -2.27 -3.11 0.02
CA GLY A 92 -2.51 -3.17 -1.42
C GLY A 92 -3.83 -3.86 -1.75
N PRO A 93 -4.00 -4.28 -3.02
CA PRO A 93 -5.20 -4.99 -3.46
C PRO A 93 -5.48 -6.23 -2.63
N VAL A 94 -6.75 -6.43 -2.25
CA VAL A 94 -7.17 -7.49 -1.32
C VAL A 94 -6.67 -8.88 -1.74
N GLU A 95 -6.80 -9.18 -3.03
CA GLU A 95 -6.42 -10.47 -3.61
C GLU A 95 -4.90 -10.67 -3.61
N LEU A 96 -4.13 -9.65 -4.00
CA LEU A 96 -2.67 -9.77 -4.12
C LEU A 96 -2.01 -9.95 -2.75
N VAL A 97 -2.42 -9.16 -1.75
CA VAL A 97 -1.92 -9.33 -0.38
C VAL A 97 -2.42 -10.64 0.22
N GLY A 98 -3.66 -11.04 -0.09
CA GLY A 98 -4.23 -12.33 0.33
C GLY A 98 -3.41 -13.53 -0.09
N LYS A 99 -3.00 -13.57 -1.37
CA LYS A 99 -2.14 -14.62 -1.92
C LYS A 99 -0.79 -14.75 -1.21
N LYS A 100 -0.32 -13.68 -0.55
CA LYS A 100 1.00 -13.62 0.08
C LYS A 100 0.96 -13.64 1.61
N ALA A 101 -0.21 -13.55 2.25
CA ALA A 101 -0.32 -13.39 3.71
C ALA A 101 0.50 -14.42 4.52
N THR A 102 0.43 -15.70 4.16
CA THR A 102 1.23 -16.76 4.80
C THR A 102 2.73 -16.56 4.59
N GLU A 103 3.17 -16.32 3.36
CA GLU A 103 4.59 -16.10 3.02
C GLU A 103 5.15 -14.84 3.71
N LEU A 104 4.36 -13.77 3.79
CA LEU A 104 4.71 -12.54 4.52
C LEU A 104 4.93 -12.83 6.00
N GLY A 105 4.01 -13.57 6.63
CA GLY A 105 4.13 -13.92 8.04
C GLY A 105 5.27 -14.90 8.32
N ASP A 106 5.50 -15.88 7.44
CA ASP A 106 6.63 -16.80 7.53
C ASP A 106 7.97 -16.07 7.40
N PHE A 107 8.07 -15.11 6.47
CA PHE A 107 9.22 -14.23 6.36
C PHE A 107 9.45 -13.49 7.69
N VAL A 108 8.44 -12.81 8.25
CA VAL A 108 8.59 -12.07 9.52
C VAL A 108 9.03 -12.99 10.67
N LYS A 109 8.47 -14.19 10.78
CA LYS A 109 8.88 -15.19 11.79
C LYS A 109 10.32 -15.66 11.61
N SER A 110 10.86 -15.61 10.39
CA SER A 110 12.23 -16.03 10.09
C SER A 110 13.30 -14.96 10.37
N VAL A 111 12.88 -13.69 10.51
CA VAL A 111 13.81 -12.58 10.74
C VAL A 111 14.51 -12.75 12.08
N LYS A 112 15.84 -12.60 12.06
CA LYS A 112 16.69 -12.56 13.25
C LYS A 112 17.05 -11.12 13.55
N TYR A 113 17.49 -10.85 14.77
CA TYR A 113 17.93 -9.51 15.17
C TYR A 113 19.33 -9.59 15.75
N ALA A 114 20.26 -8.84 15.16
CA ALA A 114 21.64 -8.68 15.60
C ALA A 114 21.93 -7.20 15.76
N ASP A 115 22.58 -6.82 16.87
CA ASP A 115 22.87 -5.43 17.23
C ASP A 115 21.62 -4.50 17.15
N GLY A 116 20.46 -5.06 17.48
CA GLY A 116 19.17 -4.37 17.45
C GLY A 116 18.59 -4.11 16.06
N GLN A 117 19.20 -4.63 14.99
CA GLN A 117 18.74 -4.51 13.61
C GLN A 117 18.30 -5.86 13.04
N PRO A 118 17.34 -5.88 12.10
CA PRO A 118 16.87 -7.11 11.50
C PRO A 118 17.89 -7.64 10.48
N GLU A 119 18.18 -8.92 10.61
CA GLU A 119 18.94 -9.72 9.67
C GLU A 119 18.03 -10.78 9.05
N TRP A 120 18.09 -10.89 7.72
CA TRP A 120 17.23 -11.80 6.98
C TRP A 120 17.94 -12.40 5.77
N THR A 121 17.46 -13.57 5.38
CA THR A 121 17.59 -14.07 4.01
C THR A 121 16.26 -13.83 3.33
N LEU A 122 16.28 -13.10 2.20
CA LEU A 122 15.04 -12.84 1.47
C LEU A 122 14.56 -14.11 0.77
N PRO A 123 13.23 -14.35 0.70
CA PRO A 123 12.67 -15.39 -0.13
C PRO A 123 13.05 -15.21 -1.60
N GLU A 124 12.94 -16.28 -2.38
CA GLU A 124 13.29 -16.24 -3.80
C GLU A 124 12.50 -15.16 -4.56
N GLY A 125 13.21 -14.40 -5.40
CA GLY A 125 12.63 -13.31 -6.19
C GLY A 125 12.32 -12.02 -5.42
N TRP A 126 12.39 -12.02 -4.09
CA TRP A 126 12.27 -10.79 -3.31
C TRP A 126 13.54 -9.96 -3.45
N SER A 127 13.38 -8.63 -3.40
CA SER A 127 14.50 -7.70 -3.40
C SER A 127 14.36 -6.65 -2.29
N ARG A 128 15.49 -6.05 -1.91
CA ARG A 128 15.54 -4.97 -0.93
C ARG A 128 15.91 -3.68 -1.61
N GLU A 129 15.16 -2.63 -1.31
CA GLU A 129 15.55 -1.25 -1.50
C GLU A 129 15.98 -0.64 -0.16
N ALA A 130 16.95 0.28 -0.23
CA ALA A 130 17.42 1.01 0.93
C ALA A 130 16.29 1.87 1.51
N GLY A 131 16.31 2.00 2.83
CA GLY A 131 15.40 2.86 3.56
C GLY A 131 15.81 4.33 3.57
N ASN A 132 15.17 5.09 4.46
CA ASN A 132 15.49 6.47 4.81
C ASN A 132 15.48 6.63 6.34
N THR A 133 15.53 7.87 6.85
CA THR A 133 15.56 8.16 8.30
C THR A 133 14.42 7.50 9.09
N PHE A 134 13.27 7.27 8.45
CA PHE A 134 12.08 6.76 9.13
C PHE A 134 11.71 5.32 8.76
N ARG A 135 12.30 4.79 7.68
CA ARG A 135 12.05 3.44 7.16
C ARG A 135 13.39 2.76 7.00
N PHE A 136 13.60 1.60 7.61
CA PHE A 136 14.86 0.87 7.50
C PHE A 136 15.08 0.25 6.11
N ALA A 137 14.01 -0.28 5.51
CA ALA A 137 14.04 -0.88 4.19
C ALA A 137 12.64 -0.92 3.56
N THR A 138 12.60 -1.04 2.23
CA THR A 138 11.42 -1.53 1.49
C THR A 138 11.79 -2.87 0.88
N LEU A 139 10.99 -3.90 1.12
CA LEU A 139 11.14 -5.20 0.44
C LEU A 139 10.11 -5.30 -0.68
N LYS A 140 10.54 -5.67 -1.87
CA LYS A 140 9.67 -5.92 -3.02
C LYS A 140 9.29 -7.39 -3.01
N VAL A 141 7.98 -7.65 -2.93
CA VAL A 141 7.39 -8.98 -2.85
C VAL A 141 6.72 -9.28 -4.19
N PRO A 142 7.33 -10.11 -5.05
CA PRO A 142 6.73 -10.47 -6.32
C PRO A 142 5.45 -11.26 -6.10
N VAL A 143 4.42 -10.95 -6.89
CA VAL A 143 3.15 -11.68 -6.89
C VAL A 143 2.81 -12.08 -8.30
N GLU A 144 2.52 -13.36 -8.51
CA GLU A 144 2.12 -13.85 -9.83
C GLU A 144 0.83 -13.16 -10.31
N GLY A 145 0.89 -12.62 -11.52
CA GLY A 145 -0.22 -11.88 -12.14
C GLY A 145 -0.38 -10.44 -11.65
N ALA A 146 0.59 -9.89 -10.91
CA ALA A 146 0.66 -8.45 -10.63
C ALA A 146 1.66 -7.76 -11.55
N ASP A 147 1.32 -6.58 -12.03
CA ASP A 147 2.21 -5.76 -12.87
C ASP A 147 3.42 -5.24 -12.07
N GLU A 148 3.22 -4.99 -10.78
CA GLU A 148 4.23 -4.47 -9.86
C GLU A 148 4.27 -5.32 -8.57
N PRO A 149 5.46 -5.48 -7.94
CA PRO A 149 5.57 -6.18 -6.67
C PRO A 149 4.81 -5.43 -5.56
N LEU A 150 4.33 -6.17 -4.57
CA LEU A 150 3.87 -5.57 -3.32
C LEU A 150 5.07 -4.99 -2.56
N GLU A 151 4.83 -3.92 -1.81
CA GLU A 151 5.87 -3.31 -0.97
C GLU A 151 5.66 -3.64 0.49
N MET A 152 6.63 -4.31 1.09
CA MET A 152 6.73 -4.43 2.55
C MET A 152 7.62 -3.34 3.10
N SER A 153 7.04 -2.40 3.85
CA SER A 153 7.80 -1.43 4.62
C SER A 153 8.35 -2.06 5.89
N VAL A 154 9.64 -1.86 6.16
CA VAL A 154 10.28 -2.23 7.42
C VAL A 154 10.69 -0.95 8.15
N SER A 155 10.20 -0.75 9.37
CA SER A 155 10.50 0.43 10.19
C SER A 155 10.61 0.06 11.66
N ALA A 156 11.22 0.93 12.46
CA ALA A 156 11.34 0.74 13.91
C ALA A 156 10.90 2.00 14.64
N LEU A 157 10.28 1.82 15.80
CA LEU A 157 10.03 2.88 16.77
C LEU A 157 10.63 2.48 18.13
N PRO A 158 10.93 3.46 19.00
CA PRO A 158 11.26 3.17 20.40
C PRO A 158 10.19 2.30 21.06
N GLY A 159 10.64 1.30 21.81
CA GLY A 159 9.84 0.44 22.68
C GLY A 159 9.65 1.06 24.07
N GLY A 160 9.46 0.21 25.08
CA GLY A 160 9.47 0.59 26.50
C GLY A 160 8.10 0.70 27.17
N ALA A 161 7.02 0.74 26.39
CA ALA A 161 5.67 0.48 26.91
C ALA A 161 5.43 -1.05 27.02
N PRO A 162 4.48 -1.51 27.85
CA PRO A 162 4.07 -2.91 27.86
C PRO A 162 3.70 -3.41 26.46
N GLU A 163 4.22 -4.58 26.11
CA GLU A 163 4.19 -5.12 24.75
C GLU A 163 2.78 -5.10 24.13
N THR A 164 1.81 -5.63 24.88
CA THR A 164 0.41 -5.74 24.45
C THR A 164 -0.26 -4.37 24.34
N GLU A 165 0.02 -3.43 25.24
CA GLU A 165 -0.54 -2.07 25.16
C GLU A 165 -0.04 -1.34 23.91
N GLN A 166 1.26 -1.46 23.62
CA GLN A 166 1.84 -0.89 22.41
C GLN A 166 1.29 -1.55 21.14
N ALA A 167 1.10 -2.87 21.17
CA ALA A 167 0.49 -3.61 20.06
C ALA A 167 -0.93 -3.12 19.79
N VAL A 168 -1.80 -3.07 20.82
CA VAL A 168 -3.20 -2.60 20.70
C VAL A 168 -3.27 -1.18 20.14
N ALA A 169 -2.45 -0.26 20.65
CA ALA A 169 -2.44 1.13 20.18
C ALA A 169 -2.07 1.25 18.69
N ASN A 170 -1.08 0.48 18.22
CA ASN A 170 -0.70 0.49 16.80
C ASN A 170 -1.74 -0.23 15.92
N ILE A 171 -2.29 -1.34 16.38
CA ILE A 171 -3.33 -2.09 15.67
C ILE A 171 -4.58 -1.21 15.48
N ASN A 172 -5.05 -0.52 16.52
CA ASN A 172 -6.19 0.40 16.40
C ASN A 172 -5.90 1.57 15.45
N ARG A 173 -4.67 2.10 15.46
CA ARG A 173 -4.26 3.11 14.47
C ARG A 173 -4.37 2.58 13.03
N TRP A 174 -3.97 1.33 12.78
CA TRP A 174 -4.08 0.70 11.47
C TRP A 174 -5.52 0.34 11.09
N ARG A 175 -6.32 -0.16 12.04
CA ARG A 175 -7.76 -0.40 11.87
C ARG A 175 -8.47 0.88 11.44
N GLY A 176 -8.17 2.01 12.08
CA GLY A 176 -8.67 3.32 11.66
C GLY A 176 -8.27 3.73 10.23
N GLN A 177 -7.05 3.40 9.77
CA GLN A 177 -6.62 3.67 8.38
C GLN A 177 -7.48 2.96 7.34
N VAL A 178 -8.02 1.78 7.69
CA VAL A 178 -8.90 0.98 6.81
C VAL A 178 -10.38 1.04 7.22
N GLY A 179 -10.76 1.97 8.09
CA GLY A 179 -12.16 2.21 8.48
C GLY A 179 -12.76 1.14 9.39
N LEU A 180 -11.94 0.37 10.09
CA LEU A 180 -12.38 -0.60 11.10
C LEU A 180 -12.41 0.06 12.49
N GLY A 181 -13.33 -0.37 13.35
CA GLY A 181 -13.43 0.10 14.73
C GLY A 181 -12.35 -0.51 15.64
N ASP A 182 -12.05 0.17 16.74
CA ASP A 182 -11.03 -0.24 17.71
C ASP A 182 -11.34 -1.58 18.39
N ILE A 183 -10.28 -2.25 18.85
CA ILE A 183 -10.32 -3.45 19.69
C ILE A 183 -9.58 -3.22 20.99
N ASP A 184 -9.83 -4.07 21.98
CA ASP A 184 -9.16 -4.03 23.28
C ASP A 184 -8.04 -5.09 23.40
N ALA A 185 -7.33 -5.05 24.52
CA ALA A 185 -6.27 -6.02 24.81
C ALA A 185 -6.77 -7.46 24.86
N LYS A 186 -8.01 -7.69 25.30
CA LYS A 186 -8.58 -9.05 25.41
C LYS A 186 -8.73 -9.70 24.05
N ALA A 187 -9.14 -8.94 23.03
CA ALA A 187 -9.22 -9.43 21.66
C ALA A 187 -7.86 -9.93 21.15
N ILE A 188 -6.78 -9.19 21.45
CA ILE A 188 -5.41 -9.57 21.08
C ILE A 188 -4.91 -10.75 21.92
N GLU A 189 -5.20 -10.76 23.21
CA GLU A 189 -4.78 -11.83 24.13
C GLU A 189 -5.36 -13.19 23.74
N ALA A 190 -6.61 -13.21 23.30
CA ALA A 190 -7.33 -14.39 22.83
C ALA A 190 -7.01 -14.79 21.39
N ALA A 191 -6.23 -14.00 20.65
CA ALA A 191 -5.89 -14.28 19.27
C ALA A 191 -5.06 -15.59 19.16
N SER A 192 -5.36 -16.38 18.13
CA SER A 192 -4.63 -17.61 17.80
C SER A 192 -3.36 -17.31 16.98
N ASP A 193 -2.65 -18.34 16.54
CA ASP A 193 -1.51 -18.24 15.62
C ASP A 193 -1.92 -18.32 14.13
N ASP A 194 -3.22 -18.37 13.84
CA ASP A 194 -3.77 -18.40 12.49
C ASP A 194 -3.66 -17.01 11.83
N LEU A 195 -2.68 -16.87 10.93
CA LEU A 195 -2.40 -15.62 10.19
C LEU A 195 -3.51 -15.21 9.20
N SER A 196 -4.52 -16.05 8.98
CA SER A 196 -5.70 -15.68 8.18
C SER A 196 -6.71 -14.82 8.95
N GLN A 197 -6.65 -14.82 10.29
CA GLN A 197 -7.53 -14.03 11.16
C GLN A 197 -7.14 -12.54 11.16
N GLU A 198 -8.10 -11.67 11.48
CA GLU A 198 -7.85 -10.21 11.55
C GLU A 198 -6.69 -9.86 12.48
N THR A 199 -6.56 -10.61 13.58
CA THR A 199 -5.47 -10.51 14.55
C THR A 199 -4.97 -11.89 14.89
N SER A 200 -3.66 -12.06 14.94
CA SER A 200 -3.01 -13.29 15.40
C SER A 200 -1.74 -12.96 16.16
N ARG A 201 -1.25 -13.93 16.94
CA ARG A 201 -0.04 -13.78 17.75
C ARG A 201 0.78 -15.05 17.75
N VAL A 202 2.09 -14.89 17.71
CA VAL A 202 3.04 -16.01 17.72
C VAL A 202 4.13 -15.73 18.72
N LYS A 203 4.46 -16.72 19.57
CA LYS A 203 5.61 -16.61 20.48
C LYS A 203 6.92 -16.65 19.71
N SER A 204 7.84 -15.76 20.05
CA SER A 204 9.19 -15.70 19.49
C SER A 204 10.18 -15.41 20.61
N GLY A 205 10.82 -16.48 21.13
CA GLY A 205 11.59 -16.40 22.36
C GLY A 205 10.71 -15.98 23.54
N GLU A 206 11.13 -14.95 24.27
CA GLU A 206 10.39 -14.40 25.41
C GLU A 206 9.30 -13.40 24.99
N SER A 207 9.39 -12.87 23.77
CA SER A 207 8.46 -11.87 23.22
C SER A 207 7.31 -12.51 22.44
N THR A 208 6.35 -11.69 22.04
CA THR A 208 5.28 -12.08 21.12
C THR A 208 5.33 -11.23 19.85
N ILE A 209 5.21 -11.87 18.69
CA ILE A 209 4.93 -11.19 17.43
C ILE A 209 3.42 -11.06 17.30
N TYR A 210 2.93 -9.85 17.02
CA TYR A 210 1.52 -9.60 16.76
C TYR A 210 1.33 -9.34 15.27
N PHE A 211 0.36 -10.02 14.66
CA PHE A 211 0.02 -9.86 13.27
C PHE A 211 -1.39 -9.30 13.13
N VAL A 212 -1.60 -8.58 12.03
CA VAL A 212 -2.94 -8.21 11.56
C VAL A 212 -3.10 -8.54 10.09
N ASN A 213 -4.32 -8.94 9.72
CA ASN A 213 -4.76 -9.18 8.35
C ASN A 213 -6.10 -8.49 8.14
N LEU A 214 -6.03 -7.17 7.90
CA LEU A 214 -7.20 -6.30 7.89
C LEU A 214 -7.70 -6.11 6.47
N VAL A 215 -9.01 -6.15 6.27
CA VAL A 215 -9.66 -5.77 5.01
C VAL A 215 -10.62 -4.63 5.29
N GLY A 216 -10.50 -3.52 4.56
CA GLY A 216 -11.34 -2.36 4.77
C GLY A 216 -11.12 -1.27 3.73
N LYS A 217 -11.86 -0.17 3.84
CA LYS A 217 -11.74 0.96 2.90
C LYS A 217 -10.77 1.98 3.47
N GLN A 218 -9.74 2.28 2.69
CA GLN A 218 -8.76 3.28 3.10
C GLN A 218 -9.45 4.65 3.27
N GLN A 219 -9.31 5.25 4.44
CA GLN A 219 -9.97 6.51 4.75
C GLN A 219 -9.25 7.69 4.06
N ALA A 220 -10.00 8.51 3.32
CA ALA A 220 -9.49 9.74 2.73
C ALA A 220 -9.09 10.72 3.84
N GLY A 221 -7.85 11.22 3.82
CA GLY A 221 -7.34 12.13 4.85
C GLY A 221 -6.83 11.46 6.12
N GLY A 222 -6.94 10.13 6.24
CA GLY A 222 -6.12 9.39 7.19
C GLY A 222 -4.66 9.65 6.84
N MET A 223 -3.86 10.18 7.77
CA MET A 223 -2.45 10.49 7.55
C MET A 223 -1.82 9.33 6.77
N MET A 224 -1.47 9.56 5.50
CA MET A 224 -0.53 8.68 4.83
C MET A 224 0.68 8.66 5.75
N PRO A 225 1.19 7.48 6.16
CA PRO A 225 2.49 7.43 6.77
C PRO A 225 3.44 8.22 5.86
N PRO A 226 4.47 8.90 6.38
CA PRO A 226 5.47 9.60 5.56
C PRO A 226 6.24 8.68 4.58
N PHE A 227 5.80 7.42 4.45
CA PHE A 227 6.50 6.29 3.90
C PHE A 227 5.82 5.74 2.65
N ALA A 228 4.66 6.22 2.22
CA ALA A 228 4.12 5.89 0.90
C ALA A 228 4.48 7.01 -0.08
N ARG A 229 5.62 6.83 -0.77
CA ARG A 229 5.99 7.53 -2.00
C ARG A 229 6.77 6.59 -2.88
#